data_AF-A0A6N2S6K0-F1
#
_entry.id   AF-A0A6N2S6K0-F1
#
_cell.length_a   1.000
_cell.length_b   1.000
_cell.length_c   1.000
_cell.angle_alpha   90.00
_cell.angle_beta   90.00
_cell.angle_gamma   90.00
#
_symmetry.space_group_name_H-M   'P 1'
#
loop_
_entity.id
_entity.type
_entity.pdbx_description
1 polymer ?
#
loop_
_entity_poly.entity_id
_entity_poly.type
_entity_poly.pdbx_seq_one_letter_code
_entity_poly.pdbx_strand_id
1 'polypeptide(L)'
;MNKAYSSWGALKAAIEGKMKEAMEETIDQSFEDAHKNVDEFYNSPQGRYQRTGQLAESLEMELSGLHGEIRLDTSNPYNPSGRDTMTIYNYAESGGLLGNGGFWERTEEDIQKNLESTFSKYFNK
;
A
#
# COMPACT_ATOMS: atom_id res chain seq x y z
N MET A 1 -9.25 16.66 24.99
CA MET A 1 -9.42 17.98 24.32
C MET A 1 -10.60 18.78 24.88
N ASN A 2 -10.42 20.08 25.21
CA ASN A 2 -11.52 21.00 25.54
C ASN A 2 -11.55 22.17 24.53
N LYS A 3 -11.72 21.84 23.23
CA LYS A 3 -11.80 22.82 22.15
C LYS A 3 -13.29 23.10 21.88
N ALA A 4 -13.76 24.30 22.21
CA ALA A 4 -15.11 24.71 21.87
C ALA A 4 -15.15 25.15 20.40
N TYR A 5 -16.07 24.58 19.61
CA TYR A 5 -16.30 24.97 18.23
C TYR A 5 -17.41 26.03 18.17
N SER A 6 -17.24 27.04 17.32
CA SER A 6 -18.17 28.17 17.19
C SER A 6 -19.49 27.80 16.50
N SER A 7 -19.54 26.65 15.82
CA SER A 7 -20.75 26.12 15.17
C SER A 7 -20.63 24.63 14.87
N TRP A 8 -21.74 23.99 14.51
CA TRP A 8 -21.75 22.63 13.97
C TRP A 8 -20.93 22.49 12.69
N GLY A 9 -20.98 23.49 11.80
CA GLY A 9 -20.16 23.53 10.59
C GLY A 9 -18.67 23.56 10.89
N ALA A 10 -18.26 24.33 11.90
CA ALA A 10 -16.86 24.37 12.34
C ALA A 10 -16.39 23.04 12.94
N LEU A 11 -17.26 22.35 13.69
CA LEU A 11 -16.97 21.00 14.20
C LEU A 11 -16.83 19.99 13.06
N LYS A 12 -17.77 19.97 12.11
CA LYS A 12 -17.74 19.08 10.95
C LYS A 12 -16.46 19.26 10.13
N ALA A 13 -16.12 20.51 9.79
CA ALA A 13 -14.90 20.82 9.04
C ALA A 13 -13.63 20.38 9.79
N ALA A 14 -13.60 20.51 11.12
CA ALA A 14 -12.46 20.08 11.92
C ALA A 14 -12.32 18.54 11.96
N ILE A 15 -13.42 17.81 12.00
CA ILE A 15 -13.41 16.34 11.91
C ILE A 15 -12.96 15.91 10.52
N GLU A 16 -13.54 16.48 9.45
CA GLU A 16 -13.16 16.17 8.07
C GLU A 16 -11.68 16.46 7.80
N GLY A 17 -11.14 17.56 8.34
CA GLY A 17 -9.72 17.88 8.25
C GLY A 17 -8.85 16.80 8.89
N LYS A 18 -9.16 16.41 10.13
CA LYS A 18 -8.44 15.32 10.82
C LYS A 18 -8.53 13.98 10.09
N MET A 19 -9.69 13.65 9.53
CA MET A 19 -9.85 12.40 8.77
C MET A 19 -8.98 12.39 7.52
N LYS A 20 -8.88 13.52 6.80
CA LYS A 20 -8.02 13.65 5.61
C LYS A 20 -6.55 13.53 5.97
N GLU A 21 -6.09 14.28 6.99
CA GLU A 21 -4.70 14.20 7.48
C GLU A 21 -4.35 12.78 7.94
N ALA A 22 -5.27 12.10 8.64
CA ALA A 22 -5.07 10.72 9.05
C ALA A 22 -5.02 9.75 7.87
N MET A 23 -5.86 9.94 6.86
CA MET A 23 -5.87 9.07 5.68
C MET A 23 -4.63 9.27 4.81
N GLU A 24 -4.17 10.51 4.64
CA GLU A 24 -2.93 10.85 3.93
C GLU A 24 -1.73 10.18 4.61
N GLU A 25 -1.57 10.33 5.93
CA GLU A 25 -0.51 9.65 6.67
C GLU A 25 -0.63 8.11 6.62
N THR A 26 -1.84 7.58 6.64
CA THR A 26 -2.07 6.13 6.54
C THR A 26 -1.62 5.57 5.20
N ILE A 27 -2.03 6.20 4.09
CA ILE A 27 -1.75 5.66 2.75
C ILE A 27 -0.25 5.81 2.42
N ASP A 28 0.38 6.90 2.83
CA ASP A 28 1.82 7.11 2.64
C ASP A 28 2.65 6.03 3.35
N GLN A 29 2.35 5.76 4.63
CA GLN A 29 3.02 4.69 5.40
C GLN A 29 2.77 3.31 4.79
N SER A 30 1.53 3.05 4.40
CA SER A 30 1.15 1.77 3.80
C SER A 30 1.82 1.54 2.44
N PHE A 31 2.08 2.61 1.68
CA PHE A 31 2.80 2.52 0.42
C PHE A 31 4.29 2.21 0.62
N GLU A 32 4.91 2.81 1.64
CA GLU A 32 6.27 2.44 2.03
C GLU A 32 6.35 0.97 2.48
N ASP A 33 5.37 0.49 3.24
CA ASP A 33 5.31 -0.90 3.69
C ASP A 33 5.05 -1.86 2.53
N ALA A 34 4.19 -1.49 1.58
CA ALA A 34 3.98 -2.25 0.34
C ALA A 34 5.29 -2.41 -0.45
N HIS A 35 6.08 -1.34 -0.59
CA HIS A 35 7.40 -1.41 -1.20
C HIS A 35 8.34 -2.36 -0.46
N LYS A 36 8.42 -2.28 0.87
CA LYS A 36 9.25 -3.21 1.68
C LYS A 36 8.80 -4.66 1.48
N ASN A 37 7.50 -4.91 1.52
CA ASN A 37 6.92 -6.24 1.36
C ASN A 37 7.20 -6.83 -0.04
N VAL A 38 7.17 -6.00 -1.09
CA VAL A 38 7.57 -6.40 -2.45
C VAL A 38 9.08 -6.56 -2.57
N ASP A 39 9.90 -5.71 -1.94
CA ASP A 39 11.35 -5.86 -1.92
C ASP A 39 11.78 -7.18 -1.24
N GLU A 40 11.04 -7.62 -0.24
CA GLU A 40 11.24 -8.93 0.38
C GLU A 40 11.10 -10.09 -0.60
N PHE A 41 10.27 -9.98 -1.65
CA PHE A 41 10.22 -10.98 -2.71
C PHE A 41 11.61 -11.23 -3.32
N TYR A 42 12.37 -10.15 -3.48
CA TYR A 42 13.71 -10.16 -4.06
C TYR A 42 14.79 -10.63 -3.08
N ASN A 43 14.51 -10.72 -1.77
CA ASN A 43 15.39 -11.29 -0.74
C ASN A 43 15.46 -12.83 -0.79
N SER A 44 15.61 -13.37 -1.99
CA SER A 44 15.75 -14.79 -2.29
C SER A 44 16.71 -14.97 -3.48
N PRO A 45 17.35 -16.13 -3.66
CA PRO A 45 18.24 -16.36 -4.80
C PRO A 45 17.52 -16.18 -6.14
N GLN A 46 18.13 -15.49 -7.12
CA GLN A 46 17.51 -15.21 -8.42
C GLN A 46 17.32 -16.44 -9.33
N GLY A 47 17.99 -17.57 -9.02
CA GLY A 47 17.92 -18.78 -9.84
C GLY A 47 18.47 -18.55 -11.26
N ARG A 48 17.77 -19.06 -12.29
CA ARG A 48 18.17 -18.96 -13.70
C ARG A 48 17.63 -17.70 -14.40
N TYR A 49 16.62 -17.06 -13.83
CA TYR A 49 15.98 -15.91 -14.44
C TYR A 49 16.57 -14.62 -13.85
N GLN A 50 16.99 -13.69 -14.71
CA GLN A 50 17.50 -12.40 -14.26
C GLN A 50 16.34 -11.50 -13.86
N ARG A 51 16.27 -11.15 -12.59
CA ARG A 51 15.25 -10.24 -12.07
C ARG A 51 15.56 -8.80 -12.48
N THR A 52 14.55 -8.08 -12.95
CA THR A 52 14.69 -6.69 -13.42
C THR A 52 14.20 -5.65 -12.42
N GLY A 53 13.56 -6.06 -11.32
CA GLY A 53 12.93 -5.14 -10.34
C GLY A 53 11.52 -4.68 -10.73
N GLN A 54 10.98 -5.15 -11.86
CA GLN A 54 9.72 -4.65 -12.42
C GLN A 54 8.52 -4.70 -11.46
N LEU A 55 8.46 -5.70 -10.57
CA LEU A 55 7.36 -5.82 -9.60
C LEU A 55 7.38 -4.64 -8.61
N ALA A 56 8.55 -4.32 -8.06
CA ALA A 56 8.73 -3.18 -7.15
C ALA A 56 8.45 -1.85 -7.85
N GLU A 57 8.92 -1.69 -9.09
CA GLU A 57 8.71 -0.48 -9.89
C GLU A 57 7.26 -0.29 -10.38
N SER A 58 6.42 -1.33 -10.28
CA SER A 58 5.02 -1.25 -10.69
C SER A 58 4.07 -0.85 -9.57
N LEU A 59 4.54 -0.64 -8.34
CA LEU A 59 3.67 -0.16 -7.27
C LEU A 59 3.21 1.27 -7.54
N GLU A 60 1.90 1.49 -7.45
CA GLU A 60 1.26 2.79 -7.54
C GLU A 60 0.37 3.04 -6.32
N MET A 61 0.24 4.32 -5.97
CA MET A 61 -0.65 4.77 -4.91
C MET A 61 -1.55 5.90 -5.42
N GLU A 62 -2.79 5.90 -4.98
CA GLU A 62 -3.74 6.99 -5.21
C GLU A 62 -4.52 7.31 -3.93
N LEU A 63 -4.80 8.60 -3.72
CA LEU A 63 -5.65 9.07 -2.63
C LEU A 63 -6.74 9.99 -3.19
N SER A 64 -8.00 9.61 -2.97
CA SER A 64 -9.19 10.35 -3.36
C SER A 64 -10.12 10.57 -2.16
N GLY A 65 -10.00 11.75 -1.55
CA GLY A 65 -10.77 12.11 -0.36
C GLY A 65 -10.37 11.27 0.85
N LEU A 66 -11.18 10.26 1.20
CA LEU A 66 -10.91 9.30 2.28
C LEU A 66 -10.71 7.87 1.77
N HIS A 67 -10.62 7.72 0.45
CA HIS A 67 -10.36 6.45 -0.20
C HIS A 67 -8.91 6.45 -0.69
N GLY A 68 -8.11 5.54 -0.18
CA GLY A 68 -6.75 5.29 -0.64
C GLY A 68 -6.67 3.93 -1.32
N GLU A 69 -5.89 3.86 -2.39
CA GLU A 69 -5.64 2.64 -3.15
C GLU A 69 -4.13 2.46 -3.32
N ILE A 70 -3.66 1.22 -3.15
CA ILE A 70 -2.33 0.77 -3.56
C ILE A 70 -2.55 -0.36 -4.56
N ARG A 71 -1.88 -0.30 -5.71
CA ARG A 71 -2.06 -1.26 -6.80
C ARG A 71 -0.74 -1.52 -7.51
N LEU A 72 -0.74 -2.54 -8.37
CA LEU A 72 0.34 -2.76 -9.33
C LEU A 72 -0.10 -2.26 -10.70
N ASP A 73 0.72 -1.44 -11.34
CA ASP A 73 0.60 -1.10 -12.74
C ASP A 73 0.91 -2.33 -13.61
N THR A 74 -0.16 -3.00 -14.05
CA THR A 74 -0.08 -4.12 -14.99
C THR A 74 -0.18 -3.68 -16.46
N SER A 75 -0.28 -2.37 -16.74
CA SER A 75 -0.43 -1.83 -18.09
C SER A 75 0.87 -1.90 -18.90
N ASN A 76 2.02 -1.88 -18.20
CA ASN A 76 3.32 -2.06 -18.80
C ASN A 76 3.56 -3.55 -19.17
N PRO A 77 3.88 -3.86 -20.45
CA PRO A 77 4.09 -5.24 -20.88
C PRO A 77 5.34 -5.85 -20.24
N TYR A 78 5.15 -6.68 -19.23
CA TYR A 78 6.17 -7.56 -18.68
C TYR A 78 5.82 -8.98 -19.08
N ASN A 79 6.46 -9.49 -20.13
CA ASN A 79 6.18 -10.82 -20.69
C ASN A 79 7.39 -11.76 -20.57
N PRO A 80 7.79 -12.15 -19.35
CA PRO A 80 8.74 -13.23 -19.19
C PRO A 80 8.08 -14.56 -19.60
N SER A 81 8.68 -15.24 -20.56
CA SER A 81 8.29 -16.59 -20.98
C SER A 81 6.90 -16.74 -21.60
N GLY A 82 6.37 -15.71 -22.26
CA GLY A 82 5.11 -15.80 -23.03
C GLY A 82 3.83 -15.64 -22.19
N ARG A 83 3.94 -15.21 -20.94
CA ARG A 83 2.80 -14.95 -20.03
C ARG A 83 2.61 -13.45 -19.82
N ASP A 84 1.37 -13.02 -19.62
CA ASP A 84 1.06 -11.63 -19.31
C ASP A 84 1.53 -11.21 -17.90
N THR A 85 1.70 -9.88 -17.71
CA THR A 85 2.19 -9.27 -16.46
C THR A 85 1.39 -9.73 -15.24
N MET A 86 0.06 -9.74 -15.34
CA MET A 86 -0.84 -10.07 -14.24
C MET A 86 -0.66 -11.53 -13.81
N THR A 87 -0.58 -12.45 -14.77
CA THR A 87 -0.28 -13.86 -14.49
C THR A 87 1.04 -14.02 -13.74
N ILE A 88 2.08 -13.28 -14.13
CA ILE A 88 3.40 -13.35 -13.48
C ILE A 88 3.38 -12.80 -12.06
N TYR A 89 2.69 -11.69 -11.83
CA TYR A 89 2.56 -11.09 -10.49
C TYR A 89 1.77 -12.00 -9.54
N ASN A 90 0.73 -12.68 -10.05
CA ASN A 90 0.00 -13.68 -9.27
C ASN A 90 0.88 -14.89 -8.88
N TYR A 91 1.82 -15.31 -9.74
CA TYR A 91 2.80 -16.33 -9.36
C TYR A 91 3.82 -15.81 -8.35
N ALA A 92 4.22 -14.54 -8.45
CA ALA A 92 5.09 -13.94 -7.45
C ALA A 92 4.44 -13.96 -6.06
N GLU A 93 3.16 -13.56 -6.01
CA GLU A 93 2.39 -13.51 -4.76
C GLU A 93 2.15 -14.90 -4.17
N SER A 94 1.67 -15.85 -4.97
CA SER A 94 1.33 -17.21 -4.51
C SER A 94 2.54 -18.11 -4.19
N GLY A 95 3.77 -17.61 -4.34
CA GLY A 95 4.99 -18.42 -4.17
C GLY A 95 5.25 -19.39 -5.33
N GLY A 96 4.59 -19.21 -6.48
CA GLY A 96 4.83 -19.96 -7.70
C GLY A 96 6.13 -19.56 -8.42
N LEU A 97 6.74 -18.44 -8.04
CA LEU A 97 8.09 -18.03 -8.45
C LEU A 97 9.10 -18.22 -7.33
N LEU A 98 10.37 -18.38 -7.70
CA LEU A 98 11.47 -18.33 -6.75
C LEU A 98 11.54 -16.91 -6.17
N GLY A 99 11.06 -16.74 -4.94
CA GLY A 99 10.73 -15.46 -4.33
C GLY A 99 10.08 -15.64 -2.96
N ASN A 100 10.06 -14.59 -2.14
CA ASN A 100 9.24 -14.56 -0.92
C ASN A 100 7.87 -13.93 -1.25
N GLY A 101 6.92 -14.75 -1.66
CA GLY A 101 5.54 -14.30 -1.94
C GLY A 101 4.79 -13.80 -0.72
N GLY A 102 3.48 -13.57 -0.84
CA GLY A 102 2.61 -13.09 0.24
C GLY A 102 2.79 -11.60 0.56
N PHE A 103 3.29 -10.80 -0.39
CA PHE A 103 3.52 -9.38 -0.16
C PHE A 103 2.21 -8.60 -0.06
N TRP A 104 1.14 -9.03 -0.72
CA TRP A 104 -0.17 -8.40 -0.55
C TRP A 104 -0.80 -8.72 0.79
N GLU A 105 -0.77 -9.98 1.21
CA GLU A 105 -1.26 -10.38 2.53
C GLU A 105 -0.60 -9.57 3.65
N ARG A 106 0.74 -9.44 3.62
CA ARG A 106 1.48 -8.58 4.57
C ARG A 106 1.06 -7.11 4.49
N THR A 107 0.91 -6.59 3.28
CA THR A 107 0.52 -5.19 3.07
C THR A 107 -0.88 -4.90 3.60
N GLU A 108 -1.83 -5.83 3.45
CA GLU A 108 -3.18 -5.69 4.02
C GLU A 108 -3.14 -5.63 5.55
N GLU A 109 -2.32 -6.47 6.19
CA GLU A 109 -2.12 -6.43 7.64
C GLU A 109 -1.52 -5.10 8.10
N ASP A 110 -0.53 -4.57 7.36
CA ASP A 110 0.14 -3.32 7.68
C ASP A 110 -0.78 -2.11 7.46
N ILE A 111 -1.59 -2.10 6.41
CA ILE A 111 -2.65 -1.09 6.20
C ILE A 111 -3.58 -1.03 7.40
N GLN A 112 -4.01 -2.18 7.94
CA GLN A 112 -4.87 -2.20 9.11
C GLN A 112 -4.17 -1.57 10.33
N LYS A 113 -2.91 -1.93 10.60
CA LYS A 113 -2.13 -1.36 11.71
C LYS A 113 -1.94 0.16 11.54
N ASN A 114 -1.65 0.60 10.33
CA ASN A 114 -1.43 2.02 10.01
C ASN A 114 -2.72 2.82 10.17
N LEU A 115 -3.87 2.30 9.74
CA LEU A 115 -5.19 2.90 10.00
C LEU A 115 -5.44 3.08 11.50
N GLU A 116 -5.32 2.00 12.28
CA GLU A 116 -5.60 2.00 13.71
C GLU A 116 -4.68 2.96 14.47
N SER A 117 -3.37 2.90 14.19
CA SER A 117 -2.34 3.75 14.80
C SER A 117 -2.57 5.23 14.47
N THR A 118 -2.75 5.54 13.18
CA THR A 118 -2.86 6.90 12.70
C THR A 118 -4.16 7.54 13.16
N PHE A 119 -5.31 6.91 12.96
CA PHE A 119 -6.58 7.48 13.44
C PHE A 119 -6.60 7.66 14.96
N SER A 120 -5.99 6.74 15.71
CA SER A 120 -5.82 6.93 17.16
C SER A 120 -5.01 8.18 17.50
N LYS A 121 -3.91 8.45 16.78
CA LYS A 121 -3.08 9.65 16.94
C LYS A 121 -3.87 10.96 16.70
N TYR A 122 -4.78 10.99 15.72
CA TYR A 122 -5.56 12.19 15.37
C TYR A 122 -6.81 12.39 16.25
N PHE A 123 -7.38 11.32 16.79
CA PHE A 123 -8.67 11.37 17.51
C PHE A 123 -8.59 11.10 19.03
N ASN A 124 -7.54 10.45 19.55
CA ASN A 124 -7.39 10.14 20.98
C ASN A 124 -6.53 11.14 21.77
N LYS A 125 -6.05 12.22 21.15
CA LYS A 125 -5.42 13.36 21.85
C LYS A 125 -6.47 14.35 22.34
#